data_AF-A0A3M9NI72-F1
#
_entry.id   AF-A0A3M9NI72-F1
#
_cell.length_a   1.000
_cell.length_b   1.000
_cell.length_c   1.000
_cell.angle_alpha   90.00
_cell.angle_beta   90.00
_cell.angle_gamma   90.00
#
_symmetry.space_group_name_H-M   'P 1'
#
loop_
_entity.id
_entity.type
_entity.pdbx_description
1 polymer ?
#
loop_
_entity_poly.entity_id
_entity_poly.type
_entity_poly.pdbx_seq_one_letter_code
_entity_poly.pdbx_strand_id
1 'polypeptide(L)'
;MENIYNAYTREINGKTFYFVKKLIFYPEVKDGSPILDRLGMHTNFHKACHIAEVHDDQVVNRLMNELHIITESARVIHLQKAKAVTHSLLKNTQHALLKLKLASFS
;
A
#
# COMPACT_ATOMS: atom_id res chain seq x y z
N MET A 1 -12.03 -11.62 -21.98
CA MET A 1 -10.95 -11.71 -20.97
C MET A 1 -9.92 -10.67 -21.33
N GLU A 2 -9.59 -9.79 -20.40
CA GLU A 2 -8.71 -8.65 -20.64
C GLU A 2 -7.45 -8.76 -19.79
N ASN A 3 -6.29 -8.46 -20.38
CA ASN A 3 -5.02 -8.43 -19.66
C ASN A 3 -4.75 -7.01 -19.18
N ILE A 4 -4.55 -6.85 -17.88
CA ILE A 4 -4.16 -5.60 -17.25
C ILE A 4 -2.71 -5.76 -16.78
N TYR A 5 -1.87 -4.79 -17.08
CA TYR A 5 -0.45 -4.82 -16.70
C TYR A 5 -0.13 -3.66 -15.77
N ASN A 6 0.68 -3.93 -14.75
CA ASN A 6 1.10 -2.91 -13.78
C ASN A 6 2.57 -3.12 -13.43
N ALA A 7 3.34 -2.05 -13.29
CA ALA A 7 4.73 -2.09 -12.87
C ALA A 7 5.00 -1.11 -11.72
N TYR A 8 5.83 -1.52 -10.76
CA TYR A 8 6.30 -0.66 -9.68
C TYR A 8 7.72 -1.02 -9.28
N THR A 9 8.42 -0.07 -8.67
CA THR A 9 9.76 -0.28 -8.10
C THR A 9 9.68 -0.37 -6.60
N ARG A 10 10.61 -1.12 -6.01
CA ARG A 10 10.82 -1.14 -4.56
C ARG A 10 12.29 -1.31 -4.26
N GLU A 11 12.78 -0.54 -3.29
CA GLU A 11 14.12 -0.70 -2.77
C GLU A 11 14.16 -1.82 -1.72
N ILE A 12 15.04 -2.79 -1.91
CA ILE A 12 15.25 -3.93 -1.01
C ILE A 12 16.75 -4.03 -0.78
N ASN A 13 17.19 -3.84 0.47
CA ASN A 13 18.60 -3.89 0.88
C ASN A 13 19.51 -2.96 0.04
N GLY A 14 19.06 -1.71 -0.21
CA GLY A 14 19.83 -0.73 -0.99
C GLY A 14 19.86 -0.99 -2.50
N LYS A 15 19.06 -1.95 -3.00
CA LYS A 15 18.95 -2.26 -4.43
C LYS A 15 17.52 -2.05 -4.91
N THR A 16 17.37 -1.39 -6.05
CA THR A 16 16.08 -1.22 -6.71
C THR A 16 15.68 -2.51 -7.42
N PHE A 17 14.50 -3.02 -7.09
CA PHE A 17 13.85 -4.13 -7.79
C PHE A 17 12.64 -3.62 -8.56
N TYR A 18 12.47 -4.16 -9.76
CA TYR A 18 11.31 -3.94 -10.61
C TYR A 18 10.34 -5.10 -10.43
N PHE A 19 9.08 -4.75 -10.18
CA PHE A 19 7.97 -5.68 -10.08
C PHE A 19 7.03 -5.43 -11.24
N VAL A 20 6.74 -6.48 -12.02
CA VAL A 20 5.83 -6.44 -13.16
C VAL A 20 4.72 -7.45 -12.90
N LYS A 21 3.47 -6.97 -12.88
CA LYS A 21 2.25 -7.77 -12.65
C LYS A 21 1.47 -7.86 -13.94
N LYS A 22 1.13 -9.09 -14.33
CA LYS A 22 0.12 -9.41 -15.33
C LYS A 22 -1.13 -9.87 -14.60
N LEU A 23 -2.22 -9.15 -14.79
CA LEU A 23 -3.52 -9.41 -14.19
C LEU A 23 -4.51 -9.77 -15.28
N ILE A 24 -5.45 -10.64 -14.96
CA ILE A 24 -6.55 -11.02 -15.82
C ILE A 24 -7.83 -10.48 -15.23
N PHE A 25 -8.61 -9.79 -16.07
CA PHE A 25 -9.93 -9.31 -15.74
C PHE A 25 -11.00 -10.06 -16.55
N TYR A 26 -12.05 -10.50 -15.84
CA TYR A 26 -13.19 -11.21 -16.40
C TYR A 26 -14.42 -10.29 -16.34
N PRO A 27 -14.75 -9.58 -17.44
CA PRO A 27 -15.85 -8.62 -17.45
C PRO A 27 -17.23 -9.27 -17.22
N GLU A 28 -17.34 -10.58 -17.43
CA GLU A 28 -18.58 -11.34 -17.23
C GLU A 28 -18.92 -11.53 -15.74
N VAL A 29 -17.95 -11.37 -14.85
CA VAL A 29 -18.16 -11.44 -13.40
C VAL A 29 -18.49 -10.05 -12.89
N LYS A 30 -19.76 -9.79 -12.56
CA LYS A 30 -20.17 -8.57 -11.83
C LYS A 30 -19.34 -8.48 -10.54
N ASP A 31 -18.61 -7.36 -10.39
CA ASP A 31 -17.70 -7.06 -9.27
C ASP A 31 -16.41 -7.90 -9.20
N GLY A 32 -16.04 -8.59 -10.29
CA GLY A 32 -14.80 -9.35 -10.36
C GLY A 32 -13.57 -8.44 -10.20
N SER A 33 -12.80 -8.61 -9.13
CA SER A 33 -11.49 -7.96 -9.04
C SER A 33 -10.50 -8.59 -10.03
N PRO A 34 -9.57 -7.81 -10.61
CA PRO A 34 -8.52 -8.38 -11.45
C PRO A 34 -7.71 -9.42 -10.67
N ILE A 35 -7.53 -10.59 -11.27
CA ILE A 35 -6.81 -11.71 -10.67
C ILE A 35 -5.35 -11.64 -11.13
N LEU A 36 -4.40 -11.80 -10.20
CA LEU A 36 -2.99 -11.89 -10.56
C LEU A 36 -2.73 -13.19 -11.31
N ASP A 37 -2.34 -13.08 -12.57
CA ASP A 37 -1.92 -14.20 -13.40
C ASP A 37 -0.45 -14.51 -13.16
N ARG A 38 0.41 -13.50 -13.35
CA ARG A 38 1.86 -13.64 -13.28
C ARG A 38 2.52 -12.43 -12.66
N LEU A 39 3.64 -12.70 -11.98
CA LEU A 39 4.47 -11.68 -11.33
C LEU A 39 5.94 -11.93 -11.66
N GLY A 40 6.59 -10.91 -12.20
CA GLY A 40 8.03 -10.88 -12.40
C GLY A 40 8.70 -9.93 -11.43
N MET A 41 9.78 -10.40 -10.78
CA MET A 41 10.60 -9.59 -9.89
C MET A 41 12.07 -9.73 -10.29
N HIS A 42 12.70 -8.62 -10.66
CA HIS A 42 14.13 -8.60 -10.97
C HIS A 42 14.72 -7.20 -10.79
N THR A 43 16.03 -7.10 -10.59
CA THR A 43 16.78 -5.82 -10.62
C THR A 43 16.87 -5.20 -12.02
N ASN A 44 16.41 -5.88 -13.05
CA ASN A 44 16.41 -5.42 -14.44
C ASN A 44 14.98 -5.50 -14.95
N PHE A 45 14.46 -4.37 -15.43
CA PHE A 45 13.07 -4.23 -15.84
C PHE A 45 12.68 -5.24 -16.94
N HIS A 46 13.46 -5.36 -18.02
CA HIS A 46 13.16 -6.29 -19.11
C HIS A 46 13.17 -7.74 -18.65
N LYS A 47 14.07 -8.10 -17.72
CA LYS A 47 14.04 -9.45 -17.12
C LYS A 47 12.79 -9.67 -16.27
N ALA A 48 12.33 -8.66 -15.53
CA ALA A 48 11.08 -8.73 -14.79
C ALA A 48 9.87 -8.89 -15.76
N CYS A 49 9.85 -8.17 -16.88
CA CYS A 49 8.84 -8.35 -17.93
C CYS A 49 8.85 -9.78 -18.49
N HIS A 50 10.04 -10.33 -18.77
CA HIS A 50 10.18 -11.69 -19.27
C HIS A 50 9.64 -12.74 -18.29
N ILE A 51 9.94 -12.61 -16.99
CA ILE A 51 9.41 -13.51 -15.95
C ILE A 51 7.88 -13.41 -15.84
N ALA A 52 7.32 -12.20 -16.01
CA ALA A 52 5.88 -11.96 -16.02
C ALA A 52 5.18 -12.37 -17.33
N GLU A 53 5.92 -12.91 -18.31
CA GLU A 53 5.46 -13.18 -19.69
C GLU A 53 4.80 -11.98 -20.38
N VAL A 54 5.42 -10.81 -20.22
CA VAL A 54 5.05 -9.60 -20.95
C VAL A 54 6.04 -9.42 -22.10
N HIS A 55 5.63 -9.80 -23.30
CA HIS A 55 6.45 -9.78 -24.52
C HIS A 55 6.06 -8.68 -25.51
N ASP A 56 4.94 -7.99 -25.29
CA ASP A 56 4.50 -6.92 -26.16
C ASP A 56 5.32 -5.64 -25.90
N ASP A 57 6.10 -5.22 -26.89
CA ASP A 57 6.96 -4.05 -26.82
C ASP A 57 6.17 -2.77 -26.51
N GLN A 58 4.93 -2.63 -26.99
CA GLN A 58 4.12 -1.45 -26.68
C GLN A 58 3.78 -1.39 -25.20
N VAL A 59 3.44 -2.53 -24.60
CA VAL A 59 3.14 -2.64 -23.17
C VAL A 59 4.40 -2.41 -22.35
N VAL A 60 5.53 -3.01 -22.74
CA VAL A 60 6.82 -2.83 -22.06
C VAL A 60 7.24 -1.36 -22.04
N ASN A 61 7.16 -0.69 -23.19
CA ASN A 61 7.48 0.74 -23.29
C ASN A 61 6.54 1.60 -22.45
N ARG A 62 5.23 1.31 -22.46
CA ARG A 62 4.25 2.02 -21.63
C ARG A 62 4.58 1.88 -20.14
N LEU A 63 4.79 0.65 -19.67
CA LEU A 63 5.12 0.37 -18.27
C LEU A 63 6.44 1.02 -17.85
N MET A 64 7.43 1.06 -18.74
CA MET A 64 8.70 1.73 -18.47
C MET A 64 8.51 3.24 -18.34
N ASN A 65 7.69 3.86 -19.19
CA ASN A 65 7.37 5.29 -19.08
C ASN A 65 6.61 5.61 -17.79
N GLU A 66 5.63 4.78 -17.42
CA GLU A 66 4.88 4.92 -16.17
C GLU A 66 5.82 4.91 -14.93
N LEU A 67 6.83 4.05 -14.93
CA LEU A 67 7.82 3.99 -13.84
C LEU A 67 8.66 5.26 -13.70
N HIS A 68 9.05 5.89 -14.81
CA HIS A 68 9.85 7.13 -14.78
C HIS A 68 9.03 8.33 -14.29
N ILE A 69 7.73 8.36 -14.58
CA ILE A 69 6.81 9.41 -14.09
C ILE A 69 6.63 9.32 -12.57
N ILE A 70 6.66 8.11 -12.00
CA ILE A 70 6.43 7.88 -10.55
C ILE A 70 7.58 8.39 -9.69
N THR A 71 8.81 8.49 -10.22
CA THR A 71 9.98 8.96 -9.45
C THR A 71 9.88 10.42 -8.96
N GLU A 72 8.98 11.24 -9.53
CA GLU A 72 8.87 12.66 -9.18
C GLU A 72 7.65 13.02 -8.30
N SER A 73 6.68 12.13 -8.13
CA SER A 73 5.46 12.46 -7.37
C SER A 73 5.49 11.86 -5.96
N ALA A 74 6.12 12.55 -5.02
CA ALA A 74 6.00 12.23 -3.59
C ALA A 74 4.55 12.42 -3.13
N ARG A 75 3.88 11.34 -2.71
CA ARG A 75 2.51 11.40 -2.18
C ARG A 75 2.54 11.83 -0.71
N VAL A 76 2.17 13.07 -0.44
CA VAL A 76 2.01 13.58 0.94
C VAL A 76 0.74 13.00 1.55
N ILE A 77 0.87 12.22 2.62
CA ILE A 77 -0.25 11.75 3.44
C ILE A 77 -0.31 12.63 4.68
N HIS A 78 -1.40 13.38 4.86
CA HIS A 78 -1.64 14.12 6.09
C HIS A 78 -2.04 13.15 7.20
N LEU A 79 -1.12 12.91 8.13
CA LEU A 79 -1.41 12.15 9.34
C LEU A 79 -2.35 13.00 10.22
N GLN A 80 -3.62 12.60 10.32
CA GLN A 80 -4.49 13.17 11.34
C GLN A 80 -3.92 12.76 12.70
N LYS A 81 -3.54 13.74 13.52
CA LYS A 81 -3.10 13.52 14.90
C LYS A 81 -4.21 12.75 15.63
N ALA A 82 -4.05 11.44 15.76
CA ALA A 82 -4.85 10.67 16.69
C ALA A 82 -4.64 11.33 18.05
N LYS A 83 -5.71 11.87 18.65
CA LYS A 83 -5.69 12.39 20.01
C LYS A 83 -5.34 11.22 20.94
N ALA A 84 -4.05 11.04 21.21
CA ALA A 84 -3.56 10.17 22.27
C ALA A 84 -3.84 10.86 23.62
N VAL A 85 -5.11 11.03 23.96
CA VAL A 85 -5.55 11.58 25.24
C VAL A 85 -6.87 10.94 25.60
N THR A 86 -6.84 9.80 26.30
CA THR A 86 -7.98 9.38 27.15
C THR A 86 -7.65 8.33 28.21
N HIS A 87 -6.52 7.60 28.18
CA HIS A 87 -6.32 6.53 29.19
C HIS A 87 -5.68 6.95 30.52
N SER A 88 -5.05 8.13 30.62
CA SER A 88 -4.43 8.62 31.87
C SER A 88 -5.31 9.60 32.66
N LEU A 89 -6.24 10.32 32.01
CA LEU A 89 -7.10 11.30 32.68
C LEU A 89 -8.28 10.66 33.44
N LEU A 90 -8.75 9.48 33.01
CA LEU A 90 -9.86 8.77 33.67
C LEU A 90 -9.49 8.18 35.03
N LYS A 91 -8.21 7.79 35.25
CA LYS A 91 -7.80 7.14 36.50
C LYS A 91 -7.66 8.12 37.67
N ASN A 92 -7.22 9.36 37.40
CA ASN A 92 -7.04 10.36 38.45
C ASN A 92 -8.36 10.98 38.93
N THR A 93 -9.39 11.07 38.08
CA THR A 93 -10.70 11.61 38.49
C THR A 93 -11.49 10.64 39.37
N GLN A 94 -11.35 9.33 39.13
CA GLN A 94 -12.00 8.30 39.96
C GLN A 94 -11.46 8.27 41.39
N HIS A 95 -10.13 8.38 41.57
CA HIS A 95 -9.53 8.40 42.91
C HIS A 95 -9.86 9.67 43.72
N ALA A 96 -9.99 10.82 43.05
CA ALA A 96 -10.36 12.08 43.70
C ALA A 96 -11.82 12.08 44.19
N LEU A 97 -12.75 11.57 43.38
CA LEU A 97 -14.16 11.48 43.75
C LEU A 97 -14.42 10.48 44.89
N LEU A 98 -13.66 9.37 44.96
CA LEU A 98 -13.80 8.38 46.02
C LEU A 98 -13.33 8.93 47.39
N LYS A 99 -12.27 9.74 47.40
CA LYS A 99 -11.80 10.43 48.63
C LYS A 99 -12.78 11.48 49.13
N LEU A 100 -13.42 12.24 48.24
CA LEU A 100 -14.43 13.24 48.62
C LEU A 100 -15.69 12.59 49.21
N LYS A 101 -16.10 11.43 48.69
CA LYS A 101 -17.29 10.71 49.17
C LYS A 101 -17.09 10.04 50.54
N LEU A 102 -15.86 9.65 50.88
CA LEU A 102 -15.52 9.11 52.21
C LEU A 102 -15.36 10.20 53.27
N ALA A 103 -14.94 11.40 52.88
CA ALA A 103 -14.79 12.54 53.80
C ALA A 103 -16.13 13.19 54.21
N SER A 104 -17.24 12.86 53.55
CA SER A 104 -18.58 13.41 53.85
C SER A 104 -19.44 12.52 54.76
N PHE A 105 -18.89 11.44 55.32
CA PHE A 105 -19.57 10.52 56.24
C PHE A 105 -18.81 10.35 57.57
N SER A 106 -18.30 11.44 58.13
CA SER A 106 -17.80 11.52 59.52
C SER A 106 -18.26 12.80 60.16
#